data_AF-A0AA44IFH8-F1
#
_entry.id   AF-A0AA44IFH8-F1
#
_cell.length_a   1.000
_cell.length_b   1.000
_cell.length_c   1.000
_cell.angle_alpha   90.00
_cell.angle_beta   90.00
_cell.angle_gamma   90.00
#
_symmetry.space_group_name_H-M   'P 1'
#
loop_
_entity.id
_entity.type
_entity.pdbx_description
1 polymer ?
#
loop_
_entity_poly.entity_id
_entity_poly.type
_entity_poly.pdbx_seq_one_letter_code
_entity_poly.pdbx_strand_id
1 'polypeptide(L)' 'MNTSTTSSLVELIERADERGLAGAALACLDRCLPLLDPEAADRLRPLWQGVARAGADWADRLAETRAAVDAARPAPA' A
#
# COMPACT_ATOMS: atom_id res chain seq x y z
N MET A 1 35.83 -2.20 9.66
CA MET A 1 34.81 -1.66 10.59
C MET A 1 34.27 -0.41 9.94
N ASN A 2 33.19 -0.54 9.19
CA ASN A 2 32.71 0.52 8.33
C ASN A 2 31.68 1.29 9.15
N THR A 3 32.10 2.39 9.78
CA THR A 3 31.22 3.33 10.46
C THR A 3 30.37 4.05 9.43
N SER A 4 29.34 3.38 8.94
CA SER A 4 28.27 4.02 8.20
C SER A 4 27.46 4.78 9.25
N THR A 5 27.55 6.10 9.23
CA THR A 5 26.65 7.00 9.98
C THR A 5 25.26 6.91 9.38
N THR A 6 24.62 5.75 9.52
CA THR A 6 23.28 5.50 9.03
C THR A 6 22.33 5.94 10.13
N SER A 7 21.62 7.06 9.89
CA SER A 7 20.51 7.51 10.73
C SER A 7 19.55 6.35 10.95
N SER A 8 19.00 6.23 12.16
CA SER A 8 18.02 5.19 12.45
C SER A 8 16.82 5.33 11.51
N LEU A 9 16.21 4.21 11.11
CA LEU A 9 14.99 4.23 10.31
C LEU A 9 13.89 5.08 10.98
N VAL A 10 13.83 5.07 12.31
CA VAL A 10 12.87 5.87 13.09
C VAL A 10 13.12 7.37 12.86
N GLU A 11 14.38 7.82 12.94
CA GLU A 11 14.74 9.22 12.68
C GLU A 11 14.46 9.65 11.23
N LEU A 12 14.61 8.72 10.28
CA LEU A 12 14.27 8.97 8.88
C LEU A 12 12.76 9.10 8.67
N ILE A 13 11.95 8.30 9.38
CA ILE A 13 10.49 8.36 9.33
C ILE A 13 9.98 9.66 9.97
N GLU A 14 10.53 10.07 11.12
CA GLU A 14 10.16 11.32 11.78
C GLU A 14 10.40 12.56 10.90
N ARG A 15 11.41 12.50 10.03
CA ARG A 15 11.75 13.60 9.11
C ARG A 15 11.00 13.56 7.78
N ALA A 16 10.32 12.45 7.46
CA ALA A 16 9.62 12.30 6.20
C ALA A 16 8.33 13.14 6.20
N ASP A 17 8.00 13.74 5.05
CA ASP A 17 6.68 14.33 4.88
C ASP A 17 5.61 13.24 4.73
N GLU A 18 4.36 13.57 5.08
CA GLU A 18 3.24 12.62 5.05
C GLU A 18 3.03 11.98 3.67
N ARG A 19 3.23 12.74 2.58
CA ARG A 19 3.07 12.23 1.21
C ARG A 19 4.22 11.30 0.84
N GLY A 20 5.44 11.67 1.21
CA GLY A 20 6.64 10.83 1.05
C GLY A 20 6.49 9.50 1.78
N LEU A 21 5.99 9.51 3.02
CA LEU A 21 5.74 8.29 3.79
C LEU A 21 4.63 7.44 3.18
N ALA A 22 3.52 8.05 2.76
CA ALA A 22 2.43 7.35 2.07
C ALA A 22 2.88 6.71 0.75
N GLY A 23 3.70 7.43 -0.04
CA GLY A 23 4.28 6.90 -1.27
C GLY A 23 5.24 5.73 -1.03
N ALA A 24 6.09 5.82 -0.02
CA ALA A 24 7.01 4.74 0.36
C ALA A 24 6.27 3.49 0.87
N ALA A 25 5.23 3.67 1.70
CA ALA A 25 4.38 2.58 2.15
C ALA A 25 3.65 1.90 0.99
N LEU A 26 3.14 2.67 0.03
CA LEU A 26 2.49 2.14 -1.15
C LEU A 26 3.46 1.33 -2.03
N ALA A 27 4.68 1.84 -2.25
CA ALA A 27 5.72 1.11 -2.99
C ALA A 27 6.13 -0.19 -2.29
N CYS A 28 6.16 -0.21 -0.96
CA CYS A 28 6.39 -1.42 -0.18
C CYS A 28 5.28 -2.46 -0.41
N LEU A 29 4.01 -2.03 -0.37
CA LEU A 29 2.87 -2.90 -0.60
C LEU A 29 2.82 -3.44 -2.04
N ASP A 30 3.09 -2.60 -3.04
CA ASP A 30 3.13 -3.01 -4.46
C ASP A 30 4.19 -4.09 -4.71
N ARG A 31 5.32 -4.04 -3.98
CA ARG A 31 6.37 -5.07 -4.05
C ARG A 31 6.05 -6.33 -3.24
N CYS A 32 5.50 -6.18 -2.05
CA CYS A 32 5.38 -7.29 -1.09
C CYS A 32 4.09 -8.08 -1.27
N LEU A 33 2.96 -7.42 -1.57
CA LEU A 33 1.67 -8.09 -1.63
C LEU A 33 1.58 -9.17 -2.72
N PRO A 34 2.12 -8.97 -3.95
CA PRO A 34 2.11 -10.05 -4.96
C PRO A 34 2.87 -11.30 -4.53
N LEU A 35 3.80 -11.20 -3.57
CA LEU A 35 4.53 -12.35 -3.02
C LEU A 35 3.72 -13.10 -1.95
N LEU A 36 2.73 -12.46 -1.34
CA LEU A 36 1.91 -13.00 -0.26
C LEU A 36 0.56 -13.53 -0.78
N ASP A 37 -0.08 -12.78 -1.68
CA ASP A 37 -1.38 -13.08 -2.27
C ASP A 37 -1.46 -12.35 -3.64
N PRO A 38 -1.06 -13.02 -4.74
CA PRO A 38 -1.08 -12.46 -6.09
C PRO A 38 -2.46 -11.91 -6.49
N GLU A 39 -3.52 -12.65 -6.17
CA GLU A 39 -4.89 -12.34 -6.50
C GLU A 39 -5.44 -11.15 -5.70
N ALA A 40 -4.98 -10.96 -4.45
CA ALA A 40 -5.30 -9.76 -3.68
C ALA A 40 -4.58 -8.52 -4.22
N ALA A 41 -3.35 -8.67 -4.71
CA ALA A 41 -2.62 -7.57 -5.32
C ALA A 41 -3.34 -7.01 -6.54
N ASP A 42 -3.91 -7.88 -7.39
CA ASP A 42 -4.70 -7.46 -8.55
C ASP A 42 -5.96 -6.68 -8.15
N ARG A 43 -6.65 -7.10 -7.09
CA ARG A 43 -7.85 -6.44 -6.56
C ARG A 43 -7.57 -5.06 -5.96
N LEU A 44 -6.39 -4.86 -5.34
CA LEU A 44 -6.03 -3.63 -4.63
C LEU A 44 -5.36 -2.57 -5.54
N ARG A 45 -4.80 -2.98 -6.67
CA ARG A 45 -4.07 -2.08 -7.59
C ARG A 45 -4.88 -0.86 -8.07
N PRO A 46 -6.18 -0.97 -8.42
CA PRO A 46 -6.99 0.19 -8.80
C PRO A 46 -7.14 1.23 -7.67
N LEU A 47 -7.25 0.78 -6.42
CA LEU A 47 -7.35 1.65 -5.25
C LEU A 47 -6.06 2.46 -5.03
N TRP A 48 -4.91 1.79 -5.17
CA TRP A 48 -3.59 2.40 -5.06
C TRP A 48 -3.31 3.46 -6.13
N GLN A 49 -3.78 3.25 -7.37
CA GLN A 49 -3.69 4.26 -8.42
C GLN A 49 -4.50 5.52 -8.08
N GLY A 50 -5.62 5.39 -7.35
CA GLY A 50 -6.39 6.53 -6.85
C GLY A 50 -5.59 7.37 -5.85
N VAL A 51 -4.83 6.74 -4.96
CA VAL A 51 -3.92 7.43 -4.03
C VAL A 51 -2.85 8.21 -4.78
N ALA A 52 -2.23 7.59 -5.80
CA ALA A 52 -1.21 8.24 -6.63
C ALA A 52 -1.76 9.46 -7.40
N ARG A 53 -3.07 9.52 -7.63
CA ARG A 53 -3.78 10.64 -8.29
C ARG A 53 -4.39 11.62 -7.29
N ALA A 54 -3.76 11.79 -6.12
CA ALA A 54 -4.21 12.70 -5.06
C ALA A 54 -5.62 12.40 -4.51
N GLY A 55 -6.06 11.14 -4.57
CA GLY A 55 -7.33 10.71 -3.98
C GLY A 55 -8.55 10.93 -4.88
N ALA A 56 -8.36 11.28 -6.15
CA ALA A 56 -9.46 11.26 -7.13
C ALA A 56 -10.12 9.87 -7.15
N ASP A 57 -11.45 9.86 -7.13
CA ASP A 57 -12.29 8.65 -7.11
C ASP A 57 -12.03 7.69 -5.94
N TRP A 58 -11.36 8.14 -4.86
CA TRP A 58 -11.00 7.29 -3.73
C TRP A 58 -12.19 6.56 -3.11
N ALA A 59 -13.30 7.27 -2.88
CA ALA A 59 -14.49 6.69 -2.28
C ALA A 59 -15.08 5.56 -3.14
N ASP A 60 -15.19 5.79 -4.45
CA ASP A 60 -15.72 4.80 -5.40
C ASP A 60 -14.79 3.60 -5.52
N ARG A 61 -13.49 3.83 -5.67
CA ARG A 61 -12.48 2.75 -5.73
C ARG A 61 -12.42 1.94 -4.45
N LEU A 62 -12.61 2.59 -3.29
CA LEU A 62 -12.66 1.89 -2.01
C LEU A 62 -13.90 1.01 -1.90
N ALA A 63 -15.06 1.48 -2.38
CA ALA A 63 -16.28 0.69 -2.43
C ALA A 63 -16.14 -0.53 -3.36
N GLU A 64 -15.62 -0.32 -4.58
CA GLU A 64 -15.34 -1.40 -5.55
C GLU A 64 -14.38 -2.45 -4.97
N THR A 65 -13.30 -2.00 -4.34
CA THR A 65 -12.30 -2.88 -3.72
C THR A 65 -12.89 -3.70 -2.57
N ARG A 66 -13.71 -3.08 -1.71
CA ARG A 66 -14.40 -3.79 -0.63
C ARG A 66 -15.28 -4.90 -1.18
N ALA A 67 -16.08 -4.61 -2.20
CA ALA A 67 -16.92 -5.61 -2.86
C ALA A 67 -16.09 -6.76 -3.46
N ALA A 68 -14.96 -6.45 -4.11
CA ALA A 68 -14.07 -7.46 -4.69
C ALA A 68 -13.40 -8.34 -3.62
N VAL A 69 -12.98 -7.77 -2.49
CA VAL A 69 -12.43 -8.53 -1.36
C VAL A 69 -13.50 -9.39 -0.70
N ASP A 70 -14.70 -8.86 -0.50
CA ASP A 70 -15.82 -9.59 0.09
C ASP A 70 -16.26 -10.76 -0.80
N ALA A 71 -16.26 -10.59 -2.13
CA ALA A 71 -16.56 -11.65 -3.09
C ALA A 71 -15.48 -12.73 -3.17
N ALA A 72 -14.22 -12.37 -2.92
CA ALA A 72 -13.10 -13.31 -2.91
C ALA A 72 -12.95 -14.06 -1.57
N ARG A 73 -13.66 -13.64 -0.52
CA ARG A 73 -13.62 -14.31 0.78
C ARG A 73 -14.25 -15.70 0.66
N PRO A 74 -13.52 -16.78 1.01
CA PRO A 74 -14.09 -18.12 1.03
C PRO A 74 -15.26 -18.19 2.03
N ALA A 75 -16.27 -19.00 1.73
CA ALA A 75 -17.40 -19.22 2.63
C ALA A 75 -16.89 -19.74 3.99
N PRO A 76 -17.47 -19.29 5.12
CA PRO A 76 -17.11 -19.83 6.41
C PRO A 76 -17.39 -21.34 6.46
N ALA A 77 -16.43 -22.10 6.98
CA ALA A 77 -16.50 -23.56 7.16
C ALA A 77 -17.56 -23.97 8.18
#